data_AF-A0A1A2N2G9-F1
#
_entry.id   AF-A0A1A2N2G9-F1
#
_cell.length_a   1.000
_cell.length_b   1.000
_cell.length_c   1.000
_cell.angle_alpha   90.00
_cell.angle_beta   90.00
_cell.angle_gamma   90.00
#
_symmetry.space_group_name_H-M   'P 1'
#
loop_
_entity.id
_entity.type
_entity.pdbx_description
1 polymer ?
#
loop_
_entity_poly.entity_id
_entity_poly.type
_entity_poly.pdbx_seq_one_letter_code
_entity_poly.pdbx_strand_id
1 'polypeptide(L)' 'MRKKVEIEIDVDLIDEAIRRFHLADAREAVNLALRTLLTEADADEPAEEYDEFSDLSAWRPRPSGGAAP' A
#
# COMPACT_ATOMS: atom_id res chain seq x y z
N MET A 1 0.56 18.40 15.21
CA MET A 1 -0.06 18.68 16.54
C MET A 1 -0.76 17.40 17.00
N ARG A 2 -0.54 16.93 18.23
CA ARG A 2 -1.22 15.73 18.73
C ARG A 2 -2.33 16.17 19.68
N LYS A 3 -3.57 15.75 19.42
CA LYS A 3 -4.70 15.91 20.34
C LYS A 3 -4.92 14.58 21.05
N LYS A 4 -5.18 14.62 22.35
CA LYS A 4 -5.63 13.43 23.09
C LYS A 4 -7.10 13.23 22.79
N VAL A 5 -7.45 12.05 22.33
CA VAL A 5 -8.84 11.62 22.09
C VAL A 5 -9.05 10.36 22.93
N GLU A 6 -10.16 10.30 23.66
CA GLU A 6 -10.55 9.14 24.45
C GLU A 6 -11.66 8.42 23.70
N ILE A 7 -11.44 7.14 23.40
CA ILE A 7 -12.35 6.27 22.66
C ILE A 7 -12.37 4.89 23.32
N GLU A 8 -13.53 4.26 23.34
CA GLU A 8 -13.69 2.87 23.78
C GLU A 8 -13.49 1.95 22.57
N ILE A 9 -12.65 0.93 22.74
CA ILE A 9 -12.31 -0.05 21.69
C ILE A 9 -12.34 -1.43 22.33
N ASP A 10 -12.81 -2.41 21.56
CA ASP A 10 -12.72 -3.81 21.94
C ASP A 10 -11.24 -4.24 22.09
N VAL A 11 -10.92 -4.79 23.26
CA VAL A 11 -9.56 -5.23 23.61
C VAL A 11 -9.14 -6.42 22.74
N ASP A 12 -10.08 -7.30 22.38
CA ASP A 12 -9.76 -8.49 21.58
C ASP A 12 -9.34 -8.09 20.15
N LEU A 13 -9.93 -7.02 19.60
CA LEU A 13 -9.54 -6.47 18.31
C LEU A 13 -8.14 -5.84 18.36
N ILE A 14 -7.81 -5.15 19.45
CA ILE A 14 -6.47 -4.56 19.63
C ILE A 14 -5.43 -5.66 19.74
N ASP A 15 -5.69 -6.68 20.55
CA ASP A 15 -4.75 -7.78 20.77
C ASP A 15 -4.51 -8.56 19.49
N GLU A 16 -5.56 -8.83 18.70
CA GLU A 16 -5.41 -9.49 17.41
C GLU A 16 -4.65 -8.60 16.40
N ALA A 17 -4.89 -7.29 16.40
CA ALA A 17 -4.13 -6.36 15.55
C ALA A 17 -2.65 -6.30 15.95
N ILE A 18 -2.36 -6.21 17.25
CA ILE A 18 -0.99 -6.24 17.78
C ILE A 18 -0.30 -7.54 17.38
N ARG A 19 -0.96 -8.68 17.54
CA ARG A 19 -0.42 -9.99 17.18
C ARG A 19 -0.20 -10.14 15.67
N ARG A 20 -1.18 -9.74 14.85
CA ARG A 20 -1.15 -9.92 13.39
C ARG A 20 -0.16 -9.01 12.69
N PHE A 21 0.02 -7.80 13.20
CA PHE A 21 0.90 -6.78 12.61
C PHE A 21 2.18 -6.55 13.43
N HIS A 22 2.41 -7.35 14.47
CA HIS A 22 3.59 -7.29 15.36
C HIS A 22 3.83 -5.90 15.95
N LEU A 23 2.78 -5.26 16.45
CA LEU A 23 2.82 -3.89 16.95
C LEU A 23 3.21 -3.84 18.43
N ALA A 24 3.73 -2.70 18.88
CA ALA A 24 4.18 -2.57 20.27
C ALA A 24 3.04 -2.20 21.24
N ASP A 25 2.02 -1.50 20.75
CA ASP A 25 0.99 -0.90 21.61
C ASP A 25 -0.33 -0.62 20.87
N ALA A 26 -1.42 -0.48 21.62
CA ALA A 26 -2.76 -0.15 21.12
C ALA A 26 -2.76 1.15 20.30
N ARG A 27 -1.99 2.15 20.73
CA ARG A 27 -1.84 3.42 20.01
C ARG A 27 -1.28 3.22 18.61
N GLU A 28 -0.36 2.28 18.46
CA GLU A 28 0.27 1.97 17.18
C GLU A 28 -0.70 1.21 16.28
N ALA A 29 -1.46 0.26 16.83
CA ALA A 29 -2.55 -0.43 16.13
C ALA A 29 -3.59 0.54 15.58
N VAL A 30 -4.08 1.47 16.40
CA VAL A 30 -5.06 2.47 15.96
C VAL A 30 -4.47 3.40 14.90
N ASN A 31 -3.23 3.85 15.08
CA ASN A 31 -2.58 4.73 14.10
C ASN A 31 -2.31 4.00 12.77
N LEU A 32 -1.99 2.71 12.81
CA LEU A 32 -1.86 1.89 11.61
C LEU A 32 -3.22 1.78 10.90
N ALA A 33 -4.27 1.35 11.60
CA ALA A 33 -5.61 1.21 11.03
C ALA A 33 -6.12 2.50 10.38
N LEU A 34 -5.96 3.64 11.05
CA LEU A 34 -6.35 4.94 10.49
C LEU A 34 -5.55 5.30 9.23
N ARG A 35 -4.26 4.97 9.19
CA ARG A 35 -3.43 5.19 8.00
C ARG A 35 -3.85 4.33 6.84
N THR A 36 -4.17 3.05 7.08
CA THR A 36 -4.64 2.15 6.03
C THR A 36 -5.96 2.65 5.45
N LEU A 37 -6.93 3.04 6.29
CA LEU A 37 -8.21 3.59 5.85
C LEU A 37 -8.05 4.86 5.00
N LEU A 38 -7.13 5.75 5.37
CA LEU A 38 -6.85 6.96 4.58
C LEU A 38 -6.08 6.65 3.29
N THR A 39 -5.14 5.70 3.34
CA THR A 39 -4.36 5.29 2.16
C THR A 39 -5.23 4.57 1.13
N GLU A 40 -6.17 3.72 1.58
CA GLU A 40 -7.15 3.09 0.69
C GLU A 40 -8.09 4.14 0.07
N ALA A 41 -8.53 5.14 0.83
CA ALA A 41 -9.33 6.24 0.30
C ALA A 41 -8.58 7.08 -0.75
N ASP A 42 -7.26 7.23 -0.61
CA ASP A 42 -6.41 7.91 -1.60
C ASP A 42 -6.04 7.00 -2.79
N ALA A 43 -6.03 5.67 -2.59
CA ALA A 43 -5.72 4.67 -3.62
C ALA A 43 -6.92 4.31 -4.52
N ASP A 44 -8.13 4.78 -4.18
CA ASP A 44 -9.31 4.76 -5.05
C ASP A 44 -9.23 5.81 -6.18
N GLU A 45 -8.17 6.62 -6.26
CA GLU A 45 -7.77 7.18 -7.56
C GLU A 45 -7.26 6.01 -8.40
N PRO A 46 -7.99 5.59 -9.46
CA PRO A 46 -7.60 4.43 -10.24
C PRO A 46 -6.19 4.69 -10.76
N ALA A 47 -5.23 3.88 -10.31
CA ALA A 47 -3.92 3.79 -10.92
C ALA A 47 -4.19 3.62 -12.41
N GLU A 48 -3.86 4.65 -13.19
CA GLU A 48 -4.04 4.69 -14.64
C GLU A 48 -3.70 3.31 -15.19
N GLU A 49 -4.70 2.61 -15.71
CA GLU A 49 -4.54 1.28 -16.28
C GLU A 49 -3.32 1.36 -17.19
N TYR A 50 -2.29 0.56 -16.87
CA TYR A 50 -1.09 0.51 -17.68
C TYR A 50 -1.50 0.04 -19.08
N ASP A 51 -1.71 0.99 -19.97
CA ASP A 51 -2.14 0.75 -21.34
C ASP A 51 -0.93 0.23 -22.12
N GLU A 52 -0.83 -1.08 -22.21
CA GLU A 52 0.19 -1.80 -23.00
C GLU A 52 0.16 -1.40 -24.49
N PHE A 53 -0.84 -0.66 -24.96
CA PHE A 53 -0.93 -0.12 -26.32
C PHE A 53 -0.33 1.28 -26.49
N SER A 54 -0.06 2.00 -25.40
CA SER A 54 0.57 3.34 -25.43
C SER A 54 2.10 3.27 -25.47
N ASP A 55 2.70 2.16 -25.03
CA ASP A 55 4.15 1.97 -25.05
C ASP A 55 4.63 1.43 -26.41
N LEU A 56 4.92 2.34 -27.35
CA LEU A 56 5.50 2.04 -28.68
C LEU A 56 6.83 1.27 -28.62
N SER A 57 7.44 1.17 -27.44
CA SER A 57 8.61 0.34 -27.20
C SER A 57 8.32 -1.16 -27.26
N ALA A 58 7.06 -1.59 -27.06
CA ALA A 58 6.63 -2.98 -27.17
C ALA A 58 6.74 -3.54 -28.60
N TRP A 59 6.77 -2.67 -29.63
CA TRP A 59 6.95 -3.05 -31.04
C TRP A 59 8.40 -3.03 -31.49
N ARG A 60 9.35 -2.65 -30.62
CA ARG A 60 10.77 -2.65 -30.99
C ARG A 60 11.30 -4.08 -30.95
N PRO A 61 11.69 -4.66 -32.10
CA PRO A 61 12.28 -5.99 -32.12
C PRO A 61 13.58 -5.93 -31.31
N ARG A 62 13.67 -6.77 -30.27
CA ARG A 62 14.88 -6.87 -29.44
C ARG A 62 16.03 -7.32 -30.34
N PRO A 63 17.22 -6.68 -30.28
CA PRO A 63 18.35 -7.09 -31.09
C PRO A 63 18.81 -8.46 -30.58
N SER A 64 18.52 -9.51 -31.33
CA SER A 64 19.17 -10.80 -31.16
C SER A 64 20.66 -10.57 -31.41
N GLY A 65 21.45 -10.68 -30.34
CA GLY A 65 22.88 -10.47 -30.39
C GLY A 65 23.60 -11.42 -31.35
N GLY A 66 24.70 -10.90 -31.90
CA GLY A 66 25.83 -11.71 -32.33
C GLY A 66 25.95 -11.92 -33.85
N ALA A 67 26.80 -11.11 -34.49
CA ALA A 67 28.04 -11.54 -35.15
C ALA A 67 28.41 -10.57 -36.29
N ALA A 68 29.57 -9.92 -36.13
CA ALA A 68 30.29 -9.21 -37.18
C ALA A 68 30.82 -10.20 -38.23
N PRO A 69 31.08 -9.71 -39.45
CA PRO A 69 32.46 -9.76 -39.94
C PRO A 69 33.05 -8.38 -40.21
#